data_AF-W0RQJ9-F1
#
_entry.id   AF-W0RQJ9-F1
#
_cell.length_a   1.000
_cell.length_b   1.000
_cell.length_c   1.000
_cell.angle_alpha   90.00
_cell.angle_beta   90.00
_cell.angle_gamma   90.00
#
_symmetry.space_group_name_H-M   'P 1'
#
loop_
_entity.id
_entity.type
_entity.pdbx_description
1 polymer ?
#
loop_
_entity_poly.entity_id
_entity_poly.type
_entity_poly.pdbx_seq_one_letter_code
_entity_poly.pdbx_strand_id
1 'polypeptide(L)'
;MPSDDQIAVALAATAVPRERFRAAVVAAAEQIDAYLDAHRAADAETPALAALGAFARGRVDAARFAALFDTAPALAPESSFALRRAGDVLRTLHAAGDAAFAVDVPPGGDLHAAVQRAVTSLGRAYAAGRVFRAVRAGVYRAETHAPPLDGLPFARWNAAARDLAPPLVIEVDDADLRAVSLAELLDGQMKLVLVVRGASAGAPLVRLITPGVLVMQTANANDLATVASFDGPAVAALVPESAARFVHDPTAGGTLAERLAVHALPAAAPATGSGDRSAWQLREELAQLAALGGRDSGLGTRDSGAVSPRVPSPESRVPSARVPSGRVPSPDALVRWLLAEAGL
;
A
#
# COMPACT_ATOMS: atom_id res chain seq x y z
N MET A 1 -10.59 23.63 6.92
CA MET A 1 -11.33 24.03 5.71
C MET A 1 -10.49 23.92 4.44
N PRO A 2 -9.37 24.64 4.21
CA PRO A 2 -8.56 24.41 2.99
C PRO A 2 -7.85 23.04 2.98
N SER A 3 -7.54 22.47 4.15
CA SER A 3 -6.89 21.14 4.26
C SER A 3 -7.87 19.99 3.94
N ASP A 4 -9.11 20.09 4.44
CA ASP A 4 -10.15 19.08 4.21
C ASP A 4 -10.45 18.91 2.71
N ASP A 5 -10.48 20.02 1.98
CA ASP A 5 -10.66 20.03 0.53
C ASP A 5 -9.48 19.36 -0.20
N GLN A 6 -8.24 19.61 0.26
CA GLN A 6 -7.05 18.99 -0.34
C GLN A 6 -6.98 17.48 -0.08
N ILE A 7 -7.40 17.01 1.10
CA ILE A 7 -7.51 15.57 1.39
C ILE A 7 -8.54 14.93 0.46
N ALA A 8 -9.72 15.53 0.31
CA ALA A 8 -10.76 15.02 -0.59
C ALA A 8 -10.24 14.91 -2.03
N VAL A 9 -9.50 15.92 -2.51
CA VAL A 9 -8.89 15.88 -3.85
C VAL A 9 -7.80 14.81 -3.96
N ALA A 10 -6.93 14.67 -2.95
CA ALA A 10 -5.89 13.63 -2.94
C ALA A 10 -6.48 12.21 -2.89
N LEU A 11 -7.56 12.01 -2.14
CA LEU A 11 -8.34 10.78 -2.12
C LEU A 11 -8.95 10.52 -3.51
N ALA A 12 -9.56 11.52 -4.13
CA ALA A 12 -10.11 11.40 -5.48
C ALA A 12 -9.02 11.04 -6.52
N ALA A 13 -7.84 11.67 -6.45
CA ALA A 13 -6.72 11.38 -7.33
C ALA A 13 -6.22 9.92 -7.21
N THR A 14 -6.37 9.32 -6.03
CA THR A 14 -5.98 7.93 -5.76
C THR A 14 -7.14 6.94 -5.79
N ALA A 15 -8.30 7.31 -6.36
CA ALA A 15 -9.50 6.47 -6.38
C ALA A 15 -9.27 5.08 -6.99
N VAL A 16 -8.64 5.00 -8.18
CA VAL A 16 -8.43 3.73 -8.90
C VAL A 16 -7.68 2.68 -8.07
N PRO A 17 -6.48 2.95 -7.52
CA PRO A 17 -5.79 1.98 -6.67
C PRO A 17 -6.54 1.66 -5.37
N ARG A 18 -7.30 2.61 -4.78
CA ARG A 18 -8.16 2.33 -3.61
C ARG A 18 -9.30 1.37 -3.95
N GLU A 19 -9.97 1.59 -5.07
CA GLU A 19 -11.06 0.73 -5.56
C GLU A 19 -10.57 -0.68 -5.86
N ARG A 20 -9.37 -0.82 -6.45
CA ARG A 20 -8.73 -2.13 -6.66
C ARG A 20 -8.55 -2.88 -5.34
N PHE A 21 -8.04 -2.23 -4.30
CA PHE A 21 -7.90 -2.84 -2.97
C PHE A 21 -9.26 -3.17 -2.35
N ARG A 22 -10.25 -2.28 -2.44
CA ARG A 22 -11.61 -2.52 -1.91
C ARG A 22 -12.29 -3.70 -2.58
N ALA A 23 -12.23 -3.78 -3.91
CA ALA A 23 -12.80 -4.87 -4.67
C ALA A 23 -12.18 -6.21 -4.25
N ALA A 24 -10.86 -6.22 -4.03
CA ALA A 24 -10.16 -7.37 -3.46
C ALA A 24 -10.68 -7.74 -2.04
N VAL A 25 -10.80 -6.77 -1.13
CA VAL A 25 -11.33 -7.01 0.22
C VAL A 25 -12.74 -7.61 0.21
N VAL A 26 -13.62 -7.08 -0.63
CA VAL A 26 -15.00 -7.58 -0.80
C VAL A 26 -15.00 -9.00 -1.34
N ALA A 27 -14.28 -9.24 -2.44
CA ALA A 27 -14.19 -10.56 -3.04
C ALA A 27 -13.64 -11.61 -2.04
N ALA A 28 -12.65 -11.25 -1.23
CA ALA A 28 -12.11 -12.13 -0.20
C ALA A 28 -13.15 -12.45 0.91
N ALA A 29 -13.96 -11.46 1.31
CA ALA A 29 -15.02 -11.68 2.29
C ALA A 29 -16.10 -12.63 1.75
N GLU A 30 -16.55 -12.41 0.50
CA GLU A 30 -17.52 -13.28 -0.17
C GLU A 30 -17.02 -14.72 -0.31
N GLN A 31 -15.72 -14.91 -0.59
CA GLN A 31 -15.12 -16.24 -0.63
C GLN A 31 -15.10 -16.95 0.72
N ILE A 32 -14.80 -16.22 1.79
CA ILE A 32 -14.85 -16.77 3.15
C ILE A 32 -16.28 -17.19 3.51
N ASP A 33 -17.26 -16.34 3.19
CA ASP A 33 -18.67 -16.62 3.47
C ASP A 33 -19.16 -17.84 2.67
N ALA A 34 -18.88 -17.88 1.37
CA ALA A 34 -19.21 -19.03 0.52
C ALA A 34 -18.57 -20.34 1.02
N TYR A 35 -17.32 -20.28 1.46
CA TYR A 35 -16.63 -21.43 2.03
C TYR A 35 -17.27 -21.89 3.34
N LEU A 36 -17.59 -20.96 4.24
CA LEU A 36 -18.26 -21.27 5.50
C LEU A 36 -19.65 -21.88 5.27
N ASP A 37 -20.41 -21.38 4.30
CA ASP A 37 -21.74 -21.89 3.97
C ASP A 37 -21.67 -23.31 3.37
N ALA A 38 -20.70 -23.58 2.49
CA ALA A 38 -20.48 -24.91 1.94
C ALA A 38 -20.18 -25.97 3.02
N HIS A 39 -19.47 -25.60 4.09
CA HIS A 39 -19.11 -26.52 5.17
C HIS A 39 -20.20 -26.62 6.25
N ARG A 40 -21.05 -25.59 6.42
CA ARG A 40 -22.25 -25.70 7.28
C ARG A 40 -23.28 -26.67 6.70
N ALA A 41 -23.43 -26.71 5.38
CA ALA A 41 -24.34 -27.63 4.71
C ALA A 41 -23.99 -29.11 4.94
N ALA A 42 -22.74 -29.40 5.32
CA ALA A 42 -22.27 -30.75 5.64
C ALA A 42 -22.38 -31.12 7.13
N ASP A 43 -22.25 -30.14 8.03
CA ASP A 43 -22.54 -30.32 9.46
C ASP A 43 -24.04 -30.57 9.70
N ALA A 44 -24.89 -30.03 8.83
CA ALA A 44 -26.30 -30.40 8.77
C ALA A 44 -26.41 -31.81 8.15
N GLU A 45 -26.11 -32.85 8.93
CA GLU A 45 -26.69 -34.17 8.65
C GLU A 45 -28.20 -33.94 8.38
N THR A 46 -28.63 -34.30 7.16
CA THR A 46 -30.03 -34.72 6.90
C THR A 46 -31.10 -33.66 6.51
N PRO A 47 -30.92 -32.73 5.55
CA PRO A 47 -32.06 -32.21 4.79
C PRO A 47 -32.55 -33.24 3.75
N ALA A 48 -31.61 -33.91 3.06
CA ALA A 48 -31.92 -34.81 1.95
C ALA A 48 -32.67 -36.09 2.40
N LEU A 49 -32.32 -36.64 3.57
CA LEU A 49 -32.99 -37.81 4.15
C LEU A 49 -34.30 -37.46 4.87
N ALA A 50 -34.41 -36.26 5.46
CA ALA A 50 -35.66 -35.76 6.04
C ALA A 50 -36.71 -35.46 4.95
N ALA A 51 -36.27 -34.95 3.79
CA ALA A 51 -37.11 -34.72 2.62
C ALA A 51 -37.69 -36.02 2.00
N LEU A 52 -37.03 -37.17 2.19
CA LEU A 52 -37.52 -38.47 1.74
C LEU A 52 -38.63 -39.06 2.63
N GLY A 53 -38.90 -38.43 3.77
CA GLY A 53 -40.01 -38.78 4.67
C GLY A 53 -39.97 -40.21 5.20
N ALA A 54 -41.13 -40.71 5.66
CA ALA A 54 -41.25 -42.06 6.21
C ALA A 54 -40.94 -43.19 5.20
N PHE A 55 -40.88 -42.87 3.90
CA PHE A 55 -40.67 -43.84 2.82
C PHE A 55 -39.24 -44.38 2.73
N ALA A 56 -38.23 -43.57 3.08
CA ALA A 56 -36.82 -43.98 3.03
C ALA A 56 -36.38 -44.81 4.25
N ARG A 57 -37.20 -44.86 5.31
CA ARG A 57 -36.85 -45.50 6.59
C ARG A 57 -36.64 -47.01 6.39
N GLY A 58 -35.39 -47.47 6.50
CA GLY A 58 -35.00 -48.88 6.33
C GLY A 58 -34.83 -49.37 4.89
N ARG A 59 -35.02 -48.50 3.88
CA ARG A 59 -34.81 -48.82 2.45
C ARG A 59 -33.64 -48.10 1.82
N VAL A 60 -33.25 -46.96 2.39
CA VAL A 60 -32.10 -46.17 1.96
C VAL A 60 -31.06 -46.24 3.06
N ASP A 61 -29.86 -46.72 2.71
CA ASP A 61 -28.70 -46.61 3.59
C ASP A 61 -28.26 -45.14 3.60
N ALA A 62 -28.50 -44.49 4.74
CA ALA A 62 -28.25 -43.06 4.91
C ALA A 62 -26.78 -42.69 4.66
N ALA A 63 -25.85 -43.54 5.08
CA ALA A 63 -24.42 -43.29 4.93
C ALA A 63 -24.00 -43.43 3.46
N ARG A 64 -24.49 -44.45 2.74
CA ARG A 64 -24.26 -44.60 1.29
C ARG A 64 -24.93 -43.50 0.47
N PHE A 65 -26.12 -43.06 0.85
CA PHE A 65 -26.85 -42.00 0.16
C PHE A 65 -26.20 -40.64 0.36
N ALA A 66 -25.74 -40.33 1.58
CA ALA A 66 -24.94 -39.14 1.85
C ALA A 66 -23.63 -39.15 1.05
N ALA A 67 -22.98 -40.31 0.91
CA ALA A 67 -21.76 -40.47 0.11
C ALA A 67 -21.95 -40.26 -1.42
N LEU A 68 -23.19 -40.16 -1.92
CA LEU A 68 -23.47 -39.77 -3.31
C LEU A 68 -23.39 -38.26 -3.51
N PHE A 69 -23.46 -37.47 -2.43
CA PHE A 69 -23.29 -36.03 -2.46
C PHE A 69 -21.85 -35.72 -2.04
N ASP A 70 -21.14 -34.98 -2.88
CA ASP A 70 -19.79 -34.48 -2.58
C ASP A 70 -19.90 -33.30 -1.59
N THR A 71 -20.35 -33.60 -0.36
CA THR A 71 -20.44 -32.62 0.73
C THR A 71 -19.06 -32.44 1.34
N ALA A 72 -18.54 -31.22 1.30
CA ALA A 72 -17.30 -30.85 1.96
C ALA A 72 -17.35 -31.26 3.45
N PRO A 73 -16.28 -31.81 4.05
CA PRO A 73 -16.32 -32.24 5.44
C PRO A 73 -16.59 -31.06 6.40
N ALA A 74 -17.16 -31.34 7.57
CA ALA A 74 -17.33 -30.38 8.64
C ALA A 74 -16.00 -29.68 8.99
N LEU A 75 -16.05 -28.36 9.26
CA LEU A 75 -14.87 -27.63 9.73
C LEU A 75 -14.70 -27.81 11.23
N ALA A 76 -13.45 -27.98 11.67
CA ALA A 76 -13.11 -27.90 13.09
C ALA A 76 -13.62 -26.56 13.68
N PRO A 77 -14.20 -26.55 14.91
CA PRO A 77 -14.78 -25.34 15.51
C PRO A 77 -13.81 -24.15 15.55
N GLU A 78 -12.54 -24.40 15.85
CA GLU A 78 -11.48 -23.39 15.87
C GLU A 78 -11.23 -22.77 14.49
N SER A 79 -11.26 -23.58 13.43
CA SER A 79 -11.10 -23.11 12.04
C SER A 79 -12.31 -22.29 11.59
N SER A 80 -13.52 -22.73 11.94
CA SER A 80 -14.76 -21.98 11.67
C SER A 80 -14.76 -20.61 12.38
N PHE A 81 -14.35 -20.57 13.65
CA PHE A 81 -14.20 -19.33 14.41
C PHE A 81 -13.17 -18.39 13.77
N ALA A 82 -12.00 -18.91 13.40
CA ALA A 82 -10.94 -18.13 12.75
C ALA A 82 -11.38 -17.53 11.41
N LEU A 83 -12.10 -18.30 10.59
CA LEU A 83 -12.66 -17.83 9.32
C LEU A 83 -13.70 -16.72 9.52
N ARG A 84 -14.61 -16.88 10.48
CA ARG A 84 -15.60 -15.83 10.78
C ARG A 84 -14.92 -14.53 11.20
N ARG A 85 -13.91 -14.62 12.09
CA ARG A 85 -13.10 -13.45 12.49
C ARG A 85 -12.37 -12.83 11.31
N ALA A 86 -11.80 -13.63 10.41
CA ALA A 86 -11.16 -13.13 9.20
C ALA A 86 -12.17 -12.41 8.27
N GLY A 87 -13.37 -12.95 8.10
CA GLY A 87 -14.47 -12.29 7.37
C GLY A 87 -14.92 -10.98 8.03
N ASP A 88 -15.05 -10.96 9.36
CA ASP A 88 -15.38 -9.75 10.13
C ASP A 88 -14.34 -8.64 9.91
N VAL A 89 -13.05 -8.97 9.96
CA VAL A 89 -11.96 -8.03 9.67
C VAL A 89 -12.10 -7.40 8.28
N LEU A 90 -12.36 -8.21 7.25
CA LEU A 90 -12.52 -7.71 5.88
C LEU A 90 -13.74 -6.81 5.75
N ARG A 91 -14.88 -7.19 6.37
CA ARG A 91 -16.08 -6.37 6.40
C ARG A 91 -15.87 -5.05 7.15
N THR A 92 -15.15 -5.05 8.27
CA THR A 92 -14.80 -3.81 9.00
C THR A 92 -13.92 -2.90 8.15
N LEU A 93 -12.91 -3.45 7.45
CA LEU A 93 -12.06 -2.67 6.56
C LEU A 93 -12.85 -2.08 5.38
N HIS A 94 -13.77 -2.84 4.80
CA HIS A 94 -14.64 -2.35 3.74
C HIS A 94 -15.58 -1.24 4.24
N ALA A 95 -16.21 -1.43 5.41
CA ALA A 95 -17.13 -0.48 6.01
C ALA A 95 -16.47 0.86 6.40
N ALA A 96 -15.17 0.86 6.69
CA ALA A 96 -14.40 2.08 6.96
C ALA A 96 -14.29 3.02 5.74
N GLY A 97 -14.55 2.52 4.52
CA GLY A 97 -14.63 3.37 3.33
C GLY A 97 -13.35 4.17 3.07
N ASP A 98 -13.48 5.46 2.78
CA ASP A 98 -12.35 6.37 2.49
C ASP A 98 -11.47 6.61 3.72
N ALA A 99 -12.04 6.54 4.93
CA ALA A 99 -11.30 6.75 6.17
C ALA A 99 -10.22 5.68 6.42
N ALA A 100 -10.32 4.49 5.81
CA ALA A 100 -9.27 3.47 5.90
C ALA A 100 -7.94 3.88 5.23
N PHE A 101 -7.98 4.85 4.31
CA PHE A 101 -6.84 5.29 3.50
C PHE A 101 -6.37 6.71 3.87
N ALA A 102 -7.08 7.40 4.76
CA ALA A 102 -6.74 8.72 5.25
C ALA A 102 -6.02 8.60 6.60
N VAL A 103 -4.91 9.31 6.76
CA VAL A 103 -4.12 9.36 7.99
C VAL A 103 -3.97 10.81 8.41
N ASP A 104 -4.52 11.17 9.57
CA ASP A 104 -4.22 12.47 10.18
C ASP A 104 -3.05 12.30 11.16
N VAL A 105 -2.01 13.11 10.96
CA VAL A 105 -0.91 13.27 11.91
C VAL A 105 -1.19 14.53 12.70
N PRO A 106 -1.55 14.43 13.99
CA PRO A 106 -1.81 15.61 14.80
C PRO A 106 -0.53 16.45 14.96
N PRO A 107 -0.65 17.77 15.20
CA PRO A 107 0.51 18.62 15.46
C PRO A 107 1.40 18.08 16.60
N GLY A 108 2.70 18.02 16.38
CA GLY A 108 3.68 17.39 17.27
C GLY A 108 3.68 15.85 17.24
N GLY A 109 2.95 15.26 16.30
CA GLY A 109 2.81 13.82 16.14
C GLY A 109 3.95 13.19 15.35
N ASP A 110 4.13 11.88 15.55
CA ASP A 110 5.10 11.09 14.78
C ASP A 110 4.47 10.58 13.47
N LEU A 111 4.88 11.16 12.35
CA LEU A 111 4.50 10.76 10.99
C LEU A 111 4.75 9.26 10.73
N HIS A 112 5.92 8.76 11.11
CA HIS A 112 6.28 7.36 10.87
C HIS A 112 5.35 6.42 11.63
N ALA A 113 5.15 6.69 12.93
CA ALA A 113 4.29 5.87 13.76
C ALA A 113 2.83 5.91 13.29
N ALA A 114 2.33 7.07 12.84
CA ALA A 114 0.98 7.20 12.30
C ALA A 114 0.78 6.37 11.03
N VAL A 115 1.69 6.49 10.07
CA VAL A 115 1.65 5.72 8.81
C VAL A 115 1.80 4.23 9.08
N GLN A 116 2.73 3.82 9.96
CA GLN A 116 2.90 2.41 10.34
C GLN A 116 1.64 1.80 10.96
N ARG A 117 0.91 2.54 11.80
CA ARG A 117 -0.37 2.09 12.35
C ARG A 117 -1.41 1.88 11.25
N ALA A 118 -1.51 2.82 10.31
CA ALA A 118 -2.45 2.72 9.20
C ALA A 118 -2.14 1.51 8.29
N VAL A 119 -0.87 1.35 7.88
CA VAL A 119 -0.42 0.21 7.09
C VAL A 119 -0.64 -1.10 7.84
N THR A 120 -0.32 -1.17 9.14
CA THR A 120 -0.55 -2.37 9.96
C THR A 120 -2.03 -2.74 10.05
N SER A 121 -2.92 -1.73 10.15
CA SER A 121 -4.37 -1.91 10.15
C SER A 121 -4.88 -2.46 8.81
N LEU A 122 -4.43 -1.91 7.69
CA LEU A 122 -4.77 -2.38 6.34
C LEU A 122 -4.22 -3.79 6.07
N GLY A 123 -3.04 -4.11 6.63
CA GLY A 123 -2.41 -5.41 6.52
C GLY A 123 -3.25 -6.57 7.08
N ARG A 124 -4.24 -6.27 7.93
CA ARG A 124 -5.19 -7.27 8.44
C ARG A 124 -5.98 -7.95 7.31
N ALA A 125 -6.17 -7.30 6.16
CA ALA A 125 -6.77 -7.94 4.99
C ALA A 125 -5.92 -9.11 4.48
N TYR A 126 -4.59 -8.94 4.42
CA TYR A 126 -3.68 -10.02 4.02
C TYR A 126 -3.59 -11.11 5.07
N ALA A 127 -3.68 -10.76 6.35
CA ALA A 127 -3.77 -11.75 7.43
C ALA A 127 -5.04 -12.61 7.29
N ALA A 128 -6.18 -12.01 6.98
CA ALA A 128 -7.43 -12.74 6.71
C ALA A 128 -7.27 -13.74 5.54
N GLY A 129 -6.63 -13.32 4.45
CA GLY A 129 -6.30 -14.23 3.34
C GLY A 129 -5.37 -15.38 3.74
N ARG A 130 -4.39 -15.12 4.61
CA ARG A 130 -3.48 -16.16 5.15
C ARG A 130 -4.22 -17.18 6.02
N VAL A 131 -5.15 -16.73 6.86
CA VAL A 131 -6.02 -17.60 7.67
C VAL A 131 -6.87 -18.47 6.76
N PHE A 132 -7.53 -17.87 5.77
CA PHE A 132 -8.35 -18.61 4.81
C PHE A 132 -7.56 -19.70 4.08
N ARG A 133 -6.37 -19.36 3.57
CA ARG A 133 -5.46 -20.33 2.94
C ARG A 133 -5.04 -21.46 3.89
N ALA A 134 -4.68 -21.13 5.13
CA ALA A 134 -4.24 -22.11 6.10
C ALA A 134 -5.36 -23.09 6.50
N VAL A 135 -6.59 -22.59 6.65
CA VAL A 135 -7.77 -23.43 6.93
C VAL A 135 -8.07 -24.34 5.75
N ARG A 136 -8.11 -23.80 4.52
CA ARG A 136 -8.38 -24.59 3.31
C ARG A 136 -7.33 -25.69 3.08
N ALA A 137 -6.08 -25.44 3.45
CA ALA A 137 -5.00 -26.41 3.35
C ALA A 137 -4.91 -27.38 4.55
N GLY A 138 -5.76 -27.23 5.57
CA GLY A 138 -5.72 -28.08 6.77
C GLY A 138 -4.49 -27.88 7.66
N VAL A 139 -3.78 -26.74 7.53
CA VAL A 139 -2.54 -26.43 8.27
C VAL A 139 -2.70 -25.28 9.25
N TYR A 140 -3.94 -24.86 9.51
CA TYR A 140 -4.25 -23.78 10.43
C TYR A 140 -3.75 -24.09 11.85
N ARG A 141 -3.21 -23.06 12.52
CA ARG A 141 -2.74 -23.06 13.91
C ARG A 141 -3.05 -21.71 14.52
N ALA A 142 -3.88 -21.64 15.57
CA ALA A 142 -4.27 -20.36 16.19
C ALA A 142 -3.08 -19.48 16.54
N GLU A 143 -2.09 -20.02 17.25
CA GLU A 143 -0.92 -19.27 17.74
C GLU A 143 -0.12 -18.58 16.61
N THR A 144 -0.16 -19.13 15.41
CA THR A 144 0.57 -18.60 14.26
C THR A 144 -0.29 -17.68 13.40
N HIS A 145 -1.55 -18.04 13.17
CA HIS A 145 -2.39 -17.43 12.14
C HIS A 145 -3.38 -16.40 12.70
N ALA A 146 -3.80 -16.53 13.96
CA ALA A 146 -4.78 -15.61 14.57
C ALA A 146 -4.19 -14.25 14.96
N PRO A 147 -2.99 -14.14 15.58
CA PRO A 147 -2.47 -12.84 16.02
C PRO A 147 -2.33 -11.79 14.90
N PRO A 148 -1.89 -12.13 13.67
CA PRO A 148 -1.83 -11.17 12.58
C PRO A 148 -3.17 -10.55 12.16
N LEU A 149 -4.31 -11.11 12.57
CA LEU A 149 -5.63 -10.50 12.35
C LEU A 149 -5.82 -9.20 13.16
N ASP A 150 -5.05 -8.99 14.23
CA ASP A 150 -5.05 -7.75 15.01
C ASP A 150 -4.18 -6.66 14.37
N GLY A 151 -3.25 -7.05 13.50
CA GLY A 151 -2.38 -6.14 12.76
C GLY A 151 -1.26 -6.89 12.06
N LEU A 152 -0.99 -6.54 10.80
CA LEU A 152 0.12 -7.12 10.03
C LEU A 152 1.05 -6.01 9.53
N PRO A 153 2.23 -5.81 10.15
CA PRO A 153 3.15 -4.75 9.75
C PRO A 153 3.71 -4.96 8.34
N PHE A 154 4.06 -3.86 7.65
CA PHE A 154 4.52 -3.86 6.26
C PHE A 154 5.72 -4.80 6.02
N ALA A 155 6.65 -4.87 6.97
CA ALA A 155 7.81 -5.76 6.91
C ALA A 155 7.42 -7.25 6.76
N ARG A 156 6.20 -7.64 7.16
CA ARG A 156 5.68 -9.01 7.04
C ARG A 156 4.77 -9.21 5.83
N TRP A 157 4.60 -8.21 4.97
CA TRP A 157 3.92 -8.33 3.70
C TRP A 157 4.83 -9.04 2.70
N ASN A 158 4.27 -9.99 1.94
CA ASN A 158 4.98 -10.65 0.83
C ASN A 158 4.94 -9.77 -0.43
N ALA A 159 5.67 -10.16 -1.47
CA ALA A 159 5.74 -9.44 -2.75
C ALA A 159 4.35 -9.20 -3.34
N ALA A 160 3.52 -10.25 -3.33
CA ALA A 160 2.09 -10.12 -3.59
C ALA A 160 1.47 -8.98 -2.74
N ALA A 161 1.34 -9.08 -1.42
CA ALA A 161 0.71 -8.01 -0.62
C ALA A 161 1.23 -6.58 -0.89
N ARG A 162 2.51 -6.43 -1.28
CA ARG A 162 3.08 -5.14 -1.71
C ARG A 162 2.62 -4.71 -3.12
N ASP A 163 2.41 -5.63 -4.05
CA ASP A 163 1.80 -5.37 -5.37
C ASP A 163 0.32 -4.94 -5.30
N LEU A 164 -0.41 -5.36 -4.26
CA LEU A 164 -1.77 -4.88 -3.99
C LEU A 164 -1.80 -3.75 -2.94
N ALA A 165 -0.64 -3.16 -2.60
CA ALA A 165 -0.57 -2.16 -1.55
C ALA A 165 -1.57 -1.02 -1.81
N PRO A 166 -2.46 -0.71 -0.86
CA PRO A 166 -3.35 0.42 -0.99
C PRO A 166 -2.58 1.74 -0.85
N PRO A 167 -3.04 2.81 -1.51
CA PRO A 167 -2.46 4.14 -1.31
C PRO A 167 -2.87 4.70 0.06
N LEU A 168 -2.04 5.56 0.63
CA LEU A 168 -2.36 6.35 1.82
C LEU A 168 -2.28 7.84 1.50
N VAL A 169 -3.32 8.58 1.92
CA VAL A 169 -3.35 10.03 1.93
C VAL A 169 -3.14 10.50 3.35
N ILE A 170 -2.11 11.29 3.59
CA ILE A 170 -1.58 11.57 4.91
C ILE A 170 -1.54 13.08 5.10
N GLU A 171 -2.35 13.60 6.01
CA GLU A 171 -2.33 14.99 6.41
C GLU A 171 -1.30 15.19 7.52
N VAL A 172 -0.40 16.16 7.37
CA VAL A 172 0.71 16.38 8.30
C VAL A 172 1.16 17.83 8.31
N ASP A 173 1.54 18.36 9.46
CA ASP A 173 2.15 19.69 9.55
C ASP A 173 3.57 19.67 9.00
N ASP A 174 3.99 20.75 8.34
CA ASP A 174 5.39 20.88 7.89
C ASP A 174 6.38 20.71 9.05
N ALA A 175 6.03 21.13 10.27
CA ALA A 175 6.87 20.94 11.45
C ALA A 175 7.15 19.46 11.77
N ASP A 176 6.20 18.57 11.48
CA ASP A 176 6.25 17.14 11.78
C ASP A 176 6.63 16.29 10.54
N LEU A 177 6.85 16.95 9.40
CA LEU A 177 7.15 16.29 8.13
C LEU A 177 8.58 15.73 8.10
N ARG A 178 8.71 14.47 8.52
CA ARG A 178 9.95 13.68 8.45
C ARG A 178 9.92 12.63 7.36
N ALA A 179 9.73 13.04 6.11
CA ALA A 179 9.45 12.12 5.00
C ALA A 179 10.45 10.97 4.80
N VAL A 180 11.74 11.16 5.11
CA VAL A 180 12.78 10.11 5.00
C VAL A 180 12.45 8.85 5.81
N SER A 181 11.69 8.98 6.91
CA SER A 181 11.28 7.84 7.74
C SER A 181 10.31 6.90 7.03
N LEU A 182 9.74 7.30 5.90
CA LEU A 182 8.79 6.50 5.12
C LEU A 182 9.46 5.65 4.05
N ALA A 183 10.79 5.77 3.86
CA ALA A 183 11.53 5.09 2.80
C ALA A 183 11.33 3.56 2.79
N GLU A 184 11.22 2.93 3.95
CA GLU A 184 11.03 1.48 4.08
C GLU A 184 9.65 0.97 3.59
N LEU A 185 8.69 1.87 3.41
CA LEU A 185 7.36 1.56 2.91
C LEU A 185 7.28 1.62 1.38
N LEU A 186 8.28 2.21 0.71
CA LEU A 186 8.29 2.45 -0.73
C LEU A 186 8.72 1.20 -1.51
N ASP A 187 7.85 0.19 -1.50
CA ASP A 187 8.04 -1.07 -2.23
C ASP A 187 6.70 -1.55 -2.84
N GLY A 188 6.77 -2.37 -3.88
CA GLY A 188 5.62 -2.85 -4.65
C GLY A 188 4.85 -1.71 -5.30
N GLN A 189 3.55 -1.60 -5.03
CA GLN A 189 2.66 -0.56 -5.54
C GLN A 189 2.32 0.51 -4.49
N MET A 190 3.05 0.56 -3.37
CA MET A 190 2.75 1.50 -2.28
C MET A 190 2.78 2.96 -2.77
N LYS A 191 1.69 3.70 -2.53
CA LYS A 191 1.59 5.14 -2.82
C LYS A 191 1.39 5.91 -1.53
N LEU A 192 2.26 6.86 -1.25
CA LEU A 192 2.13 7.75 -0.10
C LEU A 192 1.92 9.19 -0.60
N VAL A 193 0.76 9.78 -0.33
CA VAL A 193 0.44 11.16 -0.71
C VAL A 193 0.35 12.00 0.55
N LEU A 194 1.30 12.90 0.74
CA LEU A 194 1.40 13.79 1.90
C LEU A 194 0.69 15.12 1.56
N VAL A 195 -0.30 15.50 2.35
CA VAL A 195 -0.96 16.81 2.32
C VAL A 195 -0.33 17.65 3.42
N VAL A 196 0.55 18.57 3.05
CA VAL A 196 1.39 19.31 4.01
C VAL A 196 0.69 20.59 4.44
N ARG A 197 0.42 20.71 5.74
CA ARG A 197 -0.12 21.94 6.36
C ARG A 197 1.00 22.91 6.70
N GLY A 198 0.78 24.20 6.42
CA GLY A 198 1.70 25.28 6.77
C GLY A 198 2.72 25.63 5.68
N ALA A 199 3.63 26.55 6.01
CA ALA A 199 4.60 27.10 5.07
C ALA A 199 5.81 26.16 4.93
N SER A 200 5.74 25.19 4.02
CA SER A 200 6.91 24.37 3.67
C SER A 200 7.88 25.19 2.81
N ALA A 201 9.11 25.34 3.28
CA ALA A 201 10.17 26.07 2.56
C ALA A 201 11.28 25.16 2.01
N GLY A 202 11.20 23.84 2.27
CA GLY A 202 12.24 22.88 1.91
C GLY A 202 11.90 21.99 0.71
N ALA A 203 12.69 20.94 0.55
CA ALA A 203 12.46 19.85 -0.39
C ALA A 203 12.45 18.51 0.36
N PRO A 204 11.50 18.29 1.30
CA PRO A 204 11.48 17.15 2.22
C PRO A 204 11.58 15.78 1.53
N LEU A 205 11.12 15.67 0.28
CA LEU A 205 11.16 14.41 -0.47
C LEU A 205 12.46 14.17 -1.24
N VAL A 206 13.39 15.14 -1.32
CA VAL A 206 14.61 15.01 -2.14
C VAL A 206 15.45 13.79 -1.74
N ARG A 207 15.43 13.42 -0.47
CA ARG A 207 16.17 12.27 0.08
C ARG A 207 15.53 10.92 -0.22
N LEU A 208 14.32 10.92 -0.76
CA LEU A 208 13.61 9.72 -1.20
C LEU A 208 13.83 9.44 -2.70
N ILE A 209 14.61 10.26 -3.41
CA ILE A 209 15.00 10.00 -4.79
C ILE A 209 15.88 8.75 -4.82
N THR A 210 15.27 7.62 -5.14
CA THR A 210 15.92 6.31 -5.27
C THR A 210 15.48 5.64 -6.58
N PRO A 211 16.27 4.68 -7.10
CA PRO A 211 15.89 3.96 -8.31
C PRO A 211 14.53 3.27 -8.17
N GLY A 212 13.68 3.41 -9.19
CA GLY A 212 12.37 2.74 -9.25
C GLY A 212 11.24 3.41 -8.46
N VAL A 213 11.51 4.49 -7.72
CA VAL A 213 10.49 5.23 -6.97
C VAL A 213 10.13 6.54 -7.68
N LEU A 214 8.85 6.77 -7.95
CA LEU A 214 8.35 8.08 -8.35
C LEU A 214 8.31 9.00 -7.12
N VAL A 215 8.98 10.15 -7.20
CA VAL A 215 8.99 11.16 -6.13
C VAL A 215 8.48 12.48 -6.67
N MET A 216 7.46 13.07 -6.05
CA MET A 216 6.83 14.30 -6.55
C MET A 216 6.58 15.30 -5.42
N GLN A 217 6.98 16.55 -5.60
CA GLN A 217 6.58 17.65 -4.73
C GLN A 217 5.92 18.72 -5.59
N THR A 218 4.62 18.95 -5.39
CA THR A 218 3.80 19.82 -6.25
C THR A 218 2.84 20.68 -5.41
N ALA A 219 2.44 21.83 -5.96
CA ALA A 219 1.36 22.64 -5.41
C ALA A 219 0.02 22.40 -6.13
N ASN A 220 0.03 21.65 -7.24
CA ASN A 220 -1.15 21.37 -8.04
C ASN A 220 -1.64 19.95 -7.80
N ALA A 221 -2.82 19.82 -7.21
CA ALA A 221 -3.41 18.52 -6.91
C ALA A 221 -3.73 17.67 -8.15
N ASN A 222 -3.88 18.28 -9.33
CA ASN A 222 -4.08 17.53 -10.57
C ASN A 222 -2.87 16.67 -10.96
N ASP A 223 -1.66 17.06 -10.54
CA ASP A 223 -0.44 16.32 -10.85
C ASP A 223 -0.40 14.95 -10.15
N LEU A 224 -1.20 14.77 -9.08
CA LEU A 224 -1.32 13.51 -8.34
C LEU A 224 -1.87 12.36 -9.20
N ALA A 225 -2.54 12.65 -10.32
CA ALA A 225 -2.92 11.61 -11.29
C ALA A 225 -1.70 10.81 -11.80
N THR A 226 -0.52 11.44 -11.85
CA THR A 226 0.75 10.78 -12.19
C THR A 226 1.12 9.73 -11.14
N VAL A 227 0.92 10.04 -9.85
CA VAL A 227 1.22 9.13 -8.74
C VAL A 227 0.35 7.88 -8.79
N ALA A 228 -0.94 8.08 -9.05
CA ALA A 228 -1.91 7.00 -9.13
C ALA A 228 -1.72 6.10 -10.36
N SER A 229 -1.26 6.67 -11.48
CA SER A 229 -1.05 5.94 -12.75
C SER A 229 0.33 5.30 -12.86
N PHE A 230 1.31 5.75 -12.08
CA PHE A 230 2.64 5.16 -12.04
C PHE A 230 2.60 3.68 -11.66
N ASP A 231 3.36 2.84 -12.35
CA ASP A 231 3.47 1.42 -12.05
C ASP A 231 4.70 1.19 -11.16
N GLY A 232 4.48 1.03 -9.85
CA GLY A 232 5.54 0.90 -8.84
C GLY A 232 5.35 1.80 -7.61
N PRO A 233 6.32 1.86 -6.70
CA PRO A 233 6.20 2.66 -5.48
C PRO A 233 6.29 4.15 -5.78
N ALA A 234 5.48 4.95 -5.10
CA ALA A 234 5.48 6.39 -5.27
C ALA A 234 5.26 7.15 -3.97
N VAL A 235 5.90 8.32 -3.86
CA VAL A 235 5.65 9.27 -2.79
C VAL A 235 5.46 10.66 -3.39
N ALA A 236 4.39 11.33 -2.96
CA ALA A 236 4.11 12.69 -3.37
C ALA A 236 3.80 13.59 -2.17
N ALA A 237 4.10 14.88 -2.29
CA ALA A 237 3.70 15.89 -1.33
C ALA A 237 2.97 17.03 -2.05
N LEU A 238 1.75 17.30 -1.61
CA LEU A 238 1.05 18.56 -1.86
C LEU A 238 1.58 19.60 -0.88
N VAL A 239 2.28 20.59 -1.43
CA VAL A 239 2.96 21.66 -0.70
C VAL A 239 2.47 23.02 -1.17
N PRO A 240 2.63 24.10 -0.38
CA PRO A 240 2.30 25.44 -0.85
C PRO A 240 3.16 25.87 -2.06
N GLU A 241 2.67 26.83 -2.85
CA GLU A 241 3.41 27.38 -4.01
C GLU A 241 4.75 28.04 -3.65
N SER A 242 4.97 28.39 -2.38
CA SER A 242 6.26 28.92 -1.91
C SER A 242 7.34 27.84 -1.77
N ALA A 243 6.95 26.56 -1.73
CA ALA A 243 7.87 25.44 -1.53
C ALA A 243 8.64 25.08 -2.81
N ALA A 244 9.71 24.30 -2.67
CA ALA A 244 10.34 23.66 -3.81
C ALA A 244 9.34 22.74 -4.53
N ARG A 245 9.44 22.65 -5.86
CA ARG A 245 8.61 21.75 -6.66
C ARG A 245 9.46 21.00 -7.67
N PHE A 246 9.30 19.69 -7.71
CA PHE A 246 10.05 18.82 -8.59
C PHE A 246 9.35 17.47 -8.79
N VAL A 247 9.74 16.77 -9.83
CA VAL A 247 9.33 15.38 -10.11
C VAL A 247 10.57 14.57 -10.46
N HIS A 248 10.78 13.47 -9.77
CA HIS A 248 11.65 12.39 -10.18
C HIS A 248 10.79 11.24 -10.71
N ASP A 249 10.79 11.06 -12.02
CA ASP A 249 10.13 9.94 -12.71
C ASP A 249 11.18 8.90 -13.13
N PRO A 250 11.19 7.70 -12.51
CA PRO A 250 12.17 6.67 -12.82
C PRO A 250 12.07 6.15 -14.26
N THR A 251 10.97 6.39 -14.96
CA THR A 251 10.71 5.90 -16.32
C THR A 251 11.03 6.92 -17.42
N ALA A 252 11.27 8.19 -17.06
CA ALA A 252 11.49 9.26 -18.03
C ALA A 252 12.84 9.20 -18.77
N GLY A 253 13.81 8.39 -18.31
CA GLY A 253 15.08 8.24 -19.00
C GLY A 253 16.12 7.36 -18.31
N GLY A 254 17.26 7.20 -18.97
CA GLY A 254 18.37 6.34 -18.51
C GLY A 254 19.29 7.03 -17.49
N THR A 255 19.32 8.36 -17.50
CA THR A 255 20.14 9.18 -16.60
C THR A 255 19.30 9.91 -15.55
N LEU A 256 19.90 10.32 -14.44
CA LEU A 256 19.20 11.12 -13.43
C LEU A 256 18.71 12.47 -14.00
N ALA A 257 19.48 13.10 -14.89
CA ALA A 257 19.12 14.38 -15.50
C ALA A 257 17.86 14.30 -16.37
N GLU A 258 17.64 13.17 -17.04
CA GLU A 258 16.40 12.92 -17.79
C GLU A 258 15.22 12.58 -16.87
N ARG A 259 15.51 11.98 -15.71
CA ARG A 259 14.50 11.53 -14.75
C ARG A 259 14.04 12.59 -13.77
N LEU A 260 14.85 13.63 -13.51
CA LEU A 260 14.57 14.66 -12.52
C LEU A 260 14.26 16.00 -13.19
N ALA A 261 13.01 16.46 -13.04
CA ALA A 261 12.58 17.79 -13.42
C ALA A 261 12.40 18.67 -12.19
N VAL A 262 13.24 19.69 -12.02
CA VAL A 262 13.05 20.74 -11.00
C VAL A 262 12.23 21.88 -11.59
N HIS A 263 11.02 22.09 -11.09
CA HIS A 263 10.08 23.10 -11.58
C HIS A 263 10.24 24.44 -10.87
N ALA A 264 10.46 24.42 -9.56
CA ALA A 264 10.65 25.63 -8.77
C ALA A 264 11.55 25.38 -7.56
N LEU A 265 12.34 26.39 -7.22
CA LEU A 265 13.01 26.51 -5.93
C LEU A 265 12.47 27.77 -5.23
N PRO A 266 12.41 27.78 -3.89
CA PRO A 266 12.04 28.98 -3.14
C PRO A 266 12.96 30.15 -3.50
N ALA A 267 12.39 31.34 -3.69
CA ALA A 267 13.14 32.53 -4.11
C ALA A 267 14.13 33.03 -3.03
N ALA A 268 13.86 32.73 -1.77
CA ALA A 268 14.71 33.09 -0.64
C ALA A 268 15.08 31.83 0.16
N ALA A 269 16.31 31.82 0.67
CA ALA A 269 16.77 30.78 1.57
C ALA A 269 15.91 30.75 2.85
N PRO A 270 15.56 29.56 3.39
CA PRO A 270 14.89 29.45 4.67
C PRO A 270 15.67 30.17 5.78
N ALA A 271 15.06 31.20 6.37
CA ALA A 271 15.67 31.97 7.47
C ALA A 271 15.49 31.29 8.83
N THR A 272 14.39 30.56 9.01
CA THR A 272 14.04 29.84 10.23
C THR A 272 13.90 28.34 9.95
N GLY A 273 14.03 27.53 11.01
CA GLY A 273 13.68 26.12 10.95
C GLY A 273 12.17 25.91 10.90
N SER A 274 11.76 24.65 10.74
CA SER A 274 10.38 24.19 10.82
C SER A 274 10.34 22.91 11.65
N GLY A 275 9.63 22.96 12.78
CA GLY A 275 9.64 21.90 13.80
C GLY A 275 11.07 21.55 14.23
N ASP A 276 11.42 20.27 14.14
CA ASP A 276 12.75 19.77 14.48
C ASP A 276 13.79 19.96 13.37
N ARG A 277 13.40 20.48 12.20
CA ARG A 277 14.31 20.77 11.10
C ARG A 277 14.86 22.18 11.24
N SER A 278 16.18 22.30 11.38
CA SER A 278 16.88 23.58 11.41
C SER A 278 16.86 24.27 10.04
N ALA A 279 17.02 25.61 10.03
CA ALA A 279 17.17 26.39 8.80
C ALA A 279 18.36 25.92 7.94
N TRP A 280 19.37 25.31 8.55
CA TRP A 280 20.49 24.71 7.83
C TRP A 280 20.07 23.43 7.09
N GLN A 281 19.34 22.53 7.76
CA GLN A 281 18.82 21.30 7.11
C GLN A 281 17.90 21.63 5.93
N LEU A 282 17.01 22.60 6.07
CA LEU A 282 16.14 23.02 4.96
C LEU A 282 16.94 23.57 3.77
N ARG A 283 18.01 24.33 4.03
CA ARG A 283 18.93 24.79 2.98
C ARG A 283 19.69 23.65 2.33
N GLU A 284 20.11 22.65 3.10
CA GLU A 284 20.80 21.47 2.59
C GLU A 284 19.89 20.64 1.67
N GLU A 285 18.62 20.45 2.02
CA GLU A 285 17.63 19.81 1.13
C GLU A 285 17.50 20.53 -0.21
N LEU A 286 17.43 21.87 -0.19
CA LEU A 286 17.37 22.69 -1.41
C LEU A 286 18.66 22.62 -2.22
N ALA A 287 19.82 22.66 -1.55
CA ALA A 287 21.12 22.53 -2.19
C ALA A 287 21.28 21.16 -2.86
N GLN A 288 20.85 20.08 -2.20
CA GLN A 288 20.81 18.74 -2.77
C GLN A 288 19.91 18.70 -4.01
N LEU A 289 18.69 19.25 -3.94
CA LEU A 289 17.77 19.25 -5.08
C LEU A 289 18.35 20.01 -6.28
N ALA A 290 18.95 21.17 -6.04
CA ALA A 290 19.58 21.96 -7.08
C ALA A 290 20.77 21.23 -7.73
N ALA A 291 21.64 20.64 -6.91
CA ALA A 291 22.78 19.86 -7.38
C ALA A 291 22.36 18.65 -8.23
N LEU A 292 21.33 17.92 -7.81
CA LEU A 292 20.77 16.80 -8.58
C LEU A 292 20.13 17.27 -9.88
N GLY A 293 19.46 18.42 -9.87
CA GLY A 293 18.80 19.01 -11.04
C GLY A 293 19.75 19.72 -12.01
N GLY A 294 21.07 19.67 -11.79
CA GLY A 294 22.06 20.36 -12.62
C GLY A 294 21.94 21.89 -12.58
N ARG A 295 21.29 22.44 -11.54
CA ARG A 295 21.17 23.87 -11.31
C ARG A 295 22.14 24.28 -10.20
N ASP A 296 22.93 25.33 -10.43
CA ASP A 296 23.60 26.00 -9.33
C ASP A 296 22.53 26.48 -8.36
N SER A 297 22.59 26.03 -7.11
CA SER A 297 21.60 26.36 -6.08
C SER A 297 21.49 27.86 -5.82
N GLY A 298 22.48 28.66 -6.25
CA GLY A 298 22.59 30.10 -5.94
C GLY A 298 22.75 30.38 -4.44
N LEU A 299 22.75 29.33 -3.61
CA LEU A 299 22.80 29.36 -2.16
C LEU A 299 24.25 29.07 -1.77
N GLY A 300 25.05 30.14 -1.70
CA GLY A 300 26.51 30.13 -1.60
C GLY A 300 27.11 28.99 -0.77
N THR A 301 27.79 28.10 -1.46
CA THR A 301 28.75 27.15 -0.90
C THR A 301 30.04 27.90 -0.58
N ARG A 302 30.50 27.85 0.68
CA ARG A 302 31.87 28.24 0.99
C ARG A 302 32.80 27.20 0.36
N ASP A 303 33.64 27.70 -0.53
CA ASP A 303 34.75 27.03 -1.19
C ASP A 303 35.43 26.02 -0.25
N SER A 304 35.31 24.73 -0.58
CA SER A 304 36.07 23.67 0.06
C SER A 304 36.74 22.88 -1.05
N GLY A 305 38.02 23.21 -1.21
CA GLY A 305 39.03 22.64 -2.09
C GLY A 305 38.68 21.33 -2.78
N ALA A 306 38.72 21.40 -4.10
CA ALA A 306 38.69 20.29 -5.02
C ALA A 306 39.61 19.13 -4.59
N VAL A 307 39.02 17.93 -4.45
CA VAL A 307 39.71 16.66 -4.70
C VAL A 307 38.72 15.74 -5.41
N SER A 308 38.95 15.50 -6.70
CA SER A 308 38.24 14.48 -7.48
C SER A 308 38.75 13.08 -7.08
N PRO A 309 37.89 12.13 -6.65
CA PRO A 309 38.24 10.72 -6.67
C PRO A 309 37.89 10.13 -8.05
N ARG A 310 38.89 9.59 -8.74
CA ARG A 310 38.70 8.67 -9.87
C ARG A 310 37.96 7.43 -9.40
N VAL A 311 36.87 7.07 -10.08
CA VAL A 311 36.23 5.75 -9.97
C VAL A 311 36.40 5.01 -11.31
N PRO A 312 36.91 3.77 -11.32
CA PRO A 312 36.99 2.95 -12.53
C PRO A 312 35.65 2.26 -12.83
N SER A 313 35.28 2.23 -14.11
CA SER A 313 34.10 1.51 -14.63
C SER A 313 34.21 0.00 -14.41
N PRO A 314 33.06 -0.67 -14.18
CA PRO A 314 32.88 -2.03 -14.68
C PRO A 314 31.60 -2.20 -15.50
N GLU A 315 31.84 -2.62 -16.74
CA GLU A 315 31.18 -3.65 -17.54
C GLU A 315 29.69 -3.99 -17.34
N SER A 316 29.00 -3.81 -18.45
CA SER A 316 27.65 -4.17 -18.84
C SER A 316 27.33 -5.67 -18.67
N ARG A 317 26.21 -5.99 -18.02
CA ARG A 317 25.31 -7.11 -18.39
C ARG A 317 23.86 -6.78 -18.04
N VAL A 318 23.03 -6.61 -19.07
CA VAL A 318 21.57 -6.48 -18.97
C VAL A 318 20.95 -7.79 -19.45
N PRO A 319 20.03 -8.42 -18.70
CA PRO A 319 19.06 -9.34 -19.27
C PRO A 319 17.74 -8.61 -19.56
N SER A 320 17.32 -8.69 -20.82
CA SER A 320 16.08 -8.13 -21.36
C SER A 320 14.83 -8.73 -20.68
N ALA A 321 13.94 -7.90 -20.14
CA ALA A 321 12.62 -8.33 -19.67
C ALA A 321 11.58 -8.24 -20.79
N ARG A 322 10.76 -9.30 -20.93
CA ARG A 322 9.63 -9.38 -21.86
C ARG A 322 8.43 -8.59 -21.34
N VAL A 323 7.77 -7.88 -22.24
CA VAL A 323 6.46 -7.25 -22.07
C VAL A 323 5.34 -8.30 -22.10
N PRO A 324 4.31 -8.21 -21.24
CA PRO A 324 3.00 -8.74 -21.56
C PRO A 324 1.99 -7.61 -21.78
N SER A 325 1.38 -7.68 -22.97
CA SER A 325 0.24 -6.92 -23.46
C SER A 325 -1.01 -7.05 -22.59
N GLY A 326 -1.79 -5.97 -22.53
CA GLY A 326 -2.92 -5.80 -21.64
C GLY A 326 -4.15 -6.68 -21.87
N ARG A 327 -4.92 -6.83 -20.80
CA ARG A 327 -6.36 -7.16 -20.81
C ARG A 327 -7.00 -6.65 -19.53
N VAL A 328 -8.21 -6.11 -19.65
CA VAL A 328 -9.06 -5.59 -18.57
C VAL A 328 -9.36 -6.69 -17.53
N PRO A 329 -9.20 -6.48 -16.21
CA PRO A 329 -9.35 -7.54 -15.22
C PRO A 329 -10.79 -7.72 -14.74
N SER A 330 -11.23 -8.99 -14.69
CA SER A 330 -12.46 -9.47 -14.07
C SER A 330 -12.24 -9.83 -12.57
N PRO A 331 -13.31 -10.10 -11.80
CA PRO A 331 -13.28 -10.39 -10.35
C PRO A 331 -12.38 -11.56 -9.86
N ASP A 332 -11.76 -12.32 -10.77
CA ASP A 332 -10.81 -13.42 -10.50
C ASP A 332 -9.36 -12.97 -10.17
N ALA A 333 -9.11 -11.67 -10.01
CA ALA A 333 -7.76 -11.13 -9.90
C ALA A 333 -7.09 -11.43 -8.54
N LEU A 334 -7.79 -11.25 -7.41
CA LEU A 334 -7.21 -11.48 -6.08
C LEU A 334 -7.00 -12.97 -5.81
N VAL A 335 -7.94 -13.80 -6.25
CA VAL A 335 -7.92 -15.26 -6.05
C VAL A 335 -6.79 -15.89 -6.84
N ARG A 336 -6.66 -15.57 -8.14
CA ARG A 336 -5.56 -16.07 -8.96
C ARG A 336 -4.20 -15.57 -8.50
N TRP A 337 -4.12 -14.35 -7.98
CA TRP A 337 -2.89 -13.82 -7.42
C TRP A 337 -2.51 -14.49 -6.10
N LEU A 338 -3.48 -14.83 -5.25
CA LEU A 338 -3.24 -15.61 -4.03
C LEU A 338 -2.86 -17.07 -4.32
N LEU A 339 -3.23 -17.59 -5.50
CA LEU A 339 -2.95 -18.96 -5.95
C LEU A 339 -1.59 -19.09 -6.67
N ALA A 340 -1.22 -18.13 -7.53
CA ALA A 340 0.01 -18.19 -8.33
C ALA A 340 1.31 -18.15 -7.49
N GLU A 341 1.29 -17.58 -6.28
CA GLU A 341 2.47 -17.51 -5.41
C GLU A 341 2.59 -18.72 -4.45
N ALA A 342 1.72 -19.72 -4.57
CA ALA A 342 1.78 -20.97 -3.80
C ALA A 342 2.59 -22.09 -4.49
N GLY A 343 3.16 -21.83 -5.67
CA GLY A 343 3.88 -22.85 -6.44
C GLY A 343 2.96 -23.84 -7.15
N LEU A 344 1.85 -23.34 -7.72
CA LEU A 344 1.13 -23.96 -8.83
C LEU A 344 0.81 -22.89 -9.87
#